data_AF-A0A8R1DMB6-F1
#
_entry.id   AF-A0A8R1DMB6-F1
#
_cell.length_a   1.000
_cell.length_b   1.000
_cell.length_c   1.000
_cell.angle_alpha   90.00
_cell.angle_beta   90.00
_cell.angle_gamma   90.00
#
_symmetry.space_group_name_H-M   'P 1'
#
loop_
_entity.id
_entity.type
_entity.pdbx_description
1 polymer ?
#
loop_
_entity_poly.entity_id
_entity_poly.type
_entity_poly.pdbx_seq_one_letter_code
_entity_poly.pdbx_strand_id
1 'polypeptide(L)'
;MAASPPPLIALISSPSGQQHAIGRGFKSIAHLLHPFTTHDCQIREPAENSTVFHRVRLDIRDISNDGHLLSLSVLPHVLSQALKSSPDVSQSIKVFREVLARWSEPSEHESFGAYLACVFIVTTQDENPLGELSKMIQTQQTLYNSTSTLMIPPFCCSPKWATAHAKTPKHYILLHDTTLANGSTERRDEVFAQMCSNYGNDNCQILQFDSESESNEMTGVWNDIDELNDVLGRGLDEAFKQAADSTTTTPTTTTNSGNNSLLPSPTPPSSVSTISSIIPPVGSVSPTPNSRKLNSAVVWKHTKKILSPQDAKNAQAVIAKFLKSCLTPHVEKEMRILHDSVGQKKGIGKSISTGMRKWFGTGSSSGNLAVPASYSWDSPEMQVRRLADLLFMFGSPGAAYDQYLPLKRDLEADKALVAHAVALEMCCVALRAAQPHLNAKQFPVRYLETPLANLIDHSK
;
A
#
# COMPACT_ATOMS: atom_id res chain seq x y z
N MET A 1 3.77 21.90 -3.03
CA MET A 1 3.30 21.15 -4.21
C MET A 1 2.64 19.88 -3.66
N ALA A 2 1.35 19.64 -3.90
CA ALA A 2 0.76 18.37 -3.50
C ALA A 2 1.33 17.30 -4.43
N ALA A 3 2.22 16.45 -3.92
CA ALA A 3 2.75 15.33 -4.68
C ALA A 3 1.60 14.36 -4.99
N SER A 4 1.58 13.80 -6.20
CA SER A 4 0.68 12.69 -6.53
C SER A 4 0.96 11.50 -5.59
N PRO A 5 -0.08 10.76 -5.16
CA PRO A 5 0.09 9.54 -4.37
C PRO A 5 0.97 8.56 -5.14
N PRO A 6 1.97 7.93 -4.50
CA PRO A 6 2.88 7.02 -5.17
C PRO A 6 2.16 5.72 -5.55
N PRO A 7 2.28 5.23 -6.79
CA PRO A 7 1.79 3.90 -7.16
C PRO A 7 2.44 2.83 -6.29
N LEU A 8 1.61 1.97 -5.72
CA LEU A 8 2.04 0.93 -4.81
C LEU A 8 2.40 -0.36 -5.57
N ILE A 9 3.58 -0.90 -5.30
CA ILE A 9 4.17 -2.06 -5.99
C ILE A 9 4.55 -3.13 -4.97
N ALA A 10 4.04 -4.34 -5.17
CA ALA A 10 4.37 -5.49 -4.34
C ALA A 10 5.77 -5.98 -4.72
N LEU A 11 6.55 -6.37 -3.72
CA LEU A 11 7.81 -7.08 -3.89
C LEU A 11 7.76 -8.37 -3.09
N ILE A 12 8.19 -9.47 -3.72
CA ILE A 12 8.40 -10.75 -3.05
C ILE A 12 9.79 -11.24 -3.46
N SER A 13 10.67 -11.44 -2.50
CA SER A 13 12.04 -11.89 -2.73
C SER A 13 12.30 -13.30 -2.20
N SER A 14 13.19 -14.05 -2.84
CA SER A 14 13.65 -15.33 -2.33
C SER A 14 14.36 -15.17 -0.98
N PRO A 15 14.41 -16.23 -0.14
CA PRO A 15 15.14 -16.19 1.13
C PRO A 15 16.61 -15.76 0.96
N SER A 16 17.29 -16.25 -0.09
CA SER A 16 18.67 -15.87 -0.39
C SER A 16 18.79 -14.40 -0.81
N GLY A 17 17.81 -13.88 -1.56
CA GLY A 17 17.75 -12.46 -1.90
C GLY A 17 17.56 -11.58 -0.66
N GLN A 18 16.73 -12.00 0.29
CA GLN A 18 16.56 -11.28 1.55
C GLN A 18 17.83 -11.32 2.41
N GLN A 19 18.49 -12.48 2.49
CA GLN A 19 19.77 -12.62 3.18
C GLN A 19 20.87 -11.76 2.55
N HIS A 20 20.88 -11.65 1.22
CA HIS A 20 21.79 -10.78 0.48
C HIS A 20 21.65 -9.31 0.90
N ALA A 21 20.42 -8.78 0.91
CA ALA A 21 20.15 -7.42 1.35
C ALA A 21 20.60 -7.19 2.81
N ILE A 22 20.32 -8.15 3.70
CA ILE A 22 20.74 -8.10 5.11
C ILE A 22 22.27 -8.10 5.23
N GLY A 23 22.97 -8.95 4.46
CA GLY A 23 24.42 -9.01 4.42
C GLY A 23 25.06 -7.69 3.98
N ARG A 24 24.36 -6.90 3.16
CA ARG A 24 24.76 -5.54 2.75
C ARG A 24 24.27 -4.42 3.68
N GLY A 25 23.73 -4.78 4.85
CA GLY A 25 23.30 -3.83 5.88
C GLY A 25 21.88 -3.27 5.73
N PHE A 26 21.06 -3.81 4.84
CA PHE A 26 19.68 -3.35 4.63
C PHE A 26 18.67 -4.21 5.41
N LYS A 27 17.52 -3.64 5.76
CA LYS A 27 16.42 -4.37 6.40
C LYS A 27 15.78 -5.40 5.44
N SER A 28 15.71 -5.06 4.16
CA SER A 28 15.09 -5.85 3.09
C SER A 28 15.59 -5.39 1.72
N ILE A 29 15.22 -6.12 0.65
CA ILE A 29 15.49 -5.65 -0.72
C ILE A 29 14.71 -4.37 -1.03
N ALA A 30 13.45 -4.26 -0.57
CA ALA A 30 12.68 -3.03 -0.74
C ALA A 30 13.34 -1.83 -0.04
N HIS A 31 13.97 -2.04 1.11
CA HIS A 31 14.76 -1.03 1.79
C HIS A 31 15.99 -0.59 0.96
N LEU A 32 16.73 -1.55 0.39
CA LEU A 32 17.86 -1.26 -0.50
C LEU A 32 17.43 -0.40 -1.69
N LEU A 33 16.32 -0.75 -2.34
CA LEU A 33 15.84 -0.10 -3.57
C LEU A 33 15.15 1.25 -3.33
N HIS A 34 14.72 1.55 -2.10
CA HIS A 34 13.86 2.70 -1.75
C HIS A 34 14.32 4.05 -2.34
N PRO A 35 15.61 4.43 -2.31
CA PRO A 35 16.05 5.73 -2.83
C PRO A 35 15.95 5.83 -4.37
N PHE A 36 15.85 4.70 -5.07
CA PHE A 36 15.95 4.63 -6.53
C PHE A 36 14.59 4.43 -7.20
N THR A 37 13.48 4.76 -6.51
CA THR A 37 12.11 4.51 -7.01
C THR A 37 11.46 5.69 -7.70
N THR A 38 12.15 6.83 -7.81
CA THR A 38 11.63 8.04 -8.47
C THR A 38 12.19 8.17 -9.88
N HIS A 39 11.28 8.21 -10.87
CA HIS A 39 11.62 8.21 -12.29
C HIS A 39 10.68 9.11 -13.09
N ASP A 40 11.16 9.58 -14.23
CA ASP A 40 10.31 10.25 -15.21
C ASP A 40 9.61 9.19 -16.08
N CYS A 41 8.29 9.31 -16.23
CA CYS A 41 7.49 8.49 -17.13
C CYS A 41 6.70 9.36 -18.10
N GLN A 42 6.38 8.76 -19.24
CA GLN A 42 5.44 9.29 -20.22
C GLN A 42 4.24 8.38 -20.23
N ILE A 43 3.06 8.93 -19.96
CA ILE A 43 1.81 8.17 -19.95
C ILE A 43 0.84 8.75 -20.97
N ARG A 44 0.12 7.89 -21.68
CA ARG A 44 -0.92 8.30 -22.61
C ARG A 44 -2.27 8.45 -21.91
N GLU A 45 -2.83 9.65 -21.98
CA GLU A 45 -4.15 9.94 -21.45
C GLU A 45 -5.24 9.34 -22.35
N PRO A 46 -6.29 8.70 -21.80
CA PRO A 46 -7.28 8.00 -22.62
C PRO A 46 -8.25 8.92 -23.38
N ALA A 47 -8.55 10.11 -22.86
CA ALA A 47 -9.57 11.00 -23.44
C ALA A 47 -9.05 11.74 -24.69
N GLU A 48 -7.90 12.40 -24.57
CA GLU A 48 -7.31 13.20 -25.64
C GLU A 48 -6.26 12.44 -26.45
N ASN A 49 -5.88 11.22 -26.01
CA ASN A 49 -4.78 10.43 -26.56
C ASN A 49 -3.44 11.20 -26.57
N SER A 50 -3.34 12.24 -25.74
CA SER A 50 -2.16 13.05 -25.49
C SER A 50 -1.18 12.31 -24.57
N THR A 51 0.10 12.70 -24.60
CA THR A 51 1.12 12.13 -23.72
C THR A 51 1.47 13.13 -22.63
N VAL A 52 1.34 12.70 -21.38
CA VAL A 52 1.68 13.47 -20.19
C VAL A 52 3.04 13.00 -19.68
N PHE A 53 3.92 13.96 -19.40
CA PHE A 53 5.20 13.72 -18.75
C PHE A 53 5.02 13.89 -17.24
N HIS A 54 5.41 12.89 -16.46
CA HIS A 54 5.25 12.92 -15.01
C HIS A 54 6.47 12.30 -14.31
N ARG A 55 6.91 12.93 -13.22
CA ARG A 55 7.93 12.37 -12.33
C ARG A 55 7.25 11.56 -11.24
N VAL A 56 7.19 10.25 -11.42
CA VAL A 56 6.50 9.32 -10.52
C VAL A 56 7.47 8.74 -9.49
N ARG A 57 7.04 8.65 -8.23
CA ARG A 57 7.72 7.88 -7.19
C ARG A 57 6.94 6.60 -6.95
N LEU A 58 7.58 5.44 -7.11
CA LEU A 58 6.96 4.15 -6.79
C LEU A 58 7.14 3.84 -5.29
N ASP A 59 6.10 3.34 -4.65
CA ASP A 59 6.19 2.79 -3.30
C ASP A 59 6.29 1.26 -3.37
N ILE A 60 7.52 0.76 -3.30
CA ILE A 60 7.81 -0.68 -3.40
C ILE A 60 7.84 -1.27 -1.98
N ARG A 61 7.04 -2.31 -1.74
CA ARG A 61 6.91 -2.97 -0.43
C ARG A 61 7.19 -4.44 -0.52
N ASP A 62 8.14 -4.92 0.28
CA ASP A 62 8.34 -6.34 0.47
C ASP A 62 7.21 -6.91 1.34
N ILE A 63 6.21 -7.51 0.70
CA ILE A 63 5.00 -7.98 1.39
C ILE A 63 5.33 -9.09 2.39
N SER A 64 6.36 -9.89 2.10
CA SER A 64 6.74 -11.03 2.93
C SER A 64 7.56 -10.63 4.15
N ASN A 65 8.41 -9.59 4.04
CA ASN A 65 9.33 -9.18 5.10
C ASN A 65 8.97 -7.86 5.79
N ASP A 66 8.64 -6.82 5.01
CA ASP A 66 8.29 -5.50 5.55
C ASP A 66 6.80 -5.38 5.84
N GLY A 67 5.99 -6.13 5.10
CA GLY A 67 4.54 -6.06 5.16
C GLY A 67 3.97 -4.88 4.38
N HIS A 68 2.66 -4.70 4.50
CA HIS A 68 1.90 -3.72 3.72
C HIS A 68 1.51 -2.51 4.58
N LEU A 69 0.25 -2.51 5.02
CA LEU A 69 -0.36 -1.46 5.83
C LEU A 69 -0.58 -1.98 7.22
N LEU A 70 -0.46 -1.11 8.21
CA LEU A 70 -0.54 -1.50 9.60
C LEU A 70 -1.99 -1.71 10.02
N SER A 71 -2.22 -2.75 10.80
CA SER A 71 -3.51 -2.96 11.45
C SER A 71 -3.82 -1.83 12.43
N LEU A 72 -5.10 -1.59 12.70
CA LEU A 72 -5.55 -0.62 13.71
C LEU A 72 -5.08 -0.96 15.14
N SER A 73 -4.63 -2.18 15.38
CA SER A 73 -4.02 -2.58 16.66
C SER A 73 -2.59 -2.02 16.86
N VAL A 74 -1.93 -1.57 15.80
CA VAL A 74 -0.52 -1.13 15.84
C VAL A 74 -0.35 0.29 15.28
N LEU A 75 -1.10 0.67 14.25
CA LEU A 75 -1.00 1.98 13.60
C LEU A 75 -1.08 3.16 14.60
N PRO A 76 -2.00 3.19 15.59
CA PRO A 76 -2.06 4.28 16.56
C PRO A 76 -0.77 4.45 17.37
N HIS A 77 -0.11 3.35 17.73
CA HIS A 77 1.17 3.38 18.46
C HIS A 77 2.28 3.96 17.59
N VAL A 78 2.36 3.56 16.33
CA VAL A 78 3.34 4.09 15.38
C VAL A 78 3.12 5.58 15.13
N LEU A 79 1.87 6.01 14.97
CA LEU A 79 1.52 7.43 14.83
C LEU A 79 1.86 8.24 16.10
N SER A 80 1.65 7.67 17.28
CA SER A 80 2.07 8.29 18.54
C SER A 80 3.60 8.45 18.63
N GLN A 81 4.36 7.45 18.18
CA GLN A 81 5.83 7.54 18.11
C GLN A 81 6.31 8.54 17.06
N ALA A 82 5.57 8.71 15.95
CA ALA A 82 5.86 9.72 14.95
C ALA A 82 5.78 11.14 15.54
N LEU A 83 4.75 11.42 16.36
CA LEU A 83 4.60 12.72 17.04
C LEU A 83 5.68 12.96 18.11
N LYS A 84 6.26 11.89 18.67
CA LYS A 84 7.34 11.95 19.67
C LYS A 84 8.75 11.96 19.06
N SER A 85 8.85 11.83 17.73
CA SER A 85 10.14 11.68 17.03
C SER A 85 11.04 12.92 17.14
N SER A 86 10.43 14.11 17.21
CA SER A 86 11.15 15.39 17.30
C SER A 86 10.53 16.31 18.36
N PRO A 87 11.33 17.11 19.07
CA PRO A 87 10.82 18.19 19.91
C PRO A 87 10.21 19.33 19.08
N ASP A 88 10.59 19.46 17.80
CA ASP A 88 9.99 20.45 16.90
C ASP A 88 8.63 19.96 16.38
N VAL A 89 7.58 20.72 16.68
CA VAL A 89 6.20 20.37 16.32
C VAL A 89 6.03 20.25 14.81
N SER A 90 6.70 21.10 14.01
CA SER A 90 6.56 21.08 12.56
C SER A 90 7.18 19.81 11.96
N GLN A 91 8.35 19.39 12.44
CA GLN A 91 8.97 18.12 12.05
C GLN A 91 8.13 16.92 12.52
N SER A 92 7.65 16.91 13.76
CA SER A 92 6.82 15.81 14.26
C SER A 92 5.51 15.67 13.48
N ILE A 93 4.88 16.77 13.07
CA ILE A 93 3.71 16.74 12.18
C ILE A 93 4.08 16.24 10.79
N LYS A 94 5.25 16.62 10.26
CA LYS A 94 5.74 16.11 8.97
C LYS A 94 5.89 14.58 9.01
N VAL A 95 6.60 14.06 10.01
CA VAL A 95 6.80 12.60 10.19
C VAL A 95 5.46 11.90 10.40
N PHE A 96 4.57 12.45 11.23
CA PHE A 96 3.22 11.90 11.42
C PHE A 96 2.45 11.76 10.10
N ARG A 97 2.49 12.78 9.23
CA ARG A 97 1.83 12.74 7.93
C ARG A 97 2.44 11.71 6.99
N GLU A 98 3.76 11.58 7.01
CA GLU A 98 4.47 10.57 6.22
C GLU A 98 4.14 9.15 6.68
N VAL A 99 4.16 8.90 8.00
CA VAL A 99 3.76 7.63 8.62
C VAL A 99 2.32 7.28 8.28
N LEU A 100 1.39 8.25 8.40
CA LEU A 100 -0.01 8.05 8.08
C LEU A 100 -0.17 7.66 6.60
N ALA A 101 0.36 8.48 5.68
CA ALA A 101 0.29 8.20 4.25
C ALA A 101 0.97 6.89 3.84
N ARG A 102 2.00 6.46 4.59
CA ARG A 102 2.79 5.26 4.30
C ARG A 102 2.10 3.97 4.78
N TRP A 103 1.35 4.00 5.87
CA TRP A 103 0.92 2.78 6.54
C TRP A 103 -0.58 2.71 6.91
N SER A 104 -1.35 3.76 6.67
CA SER A 104 -2.80 3.70 6.88
C SER A 104 -3.48 2.79 5.86
N GLU A 105 -4.43 1.96 6.32
CA GLU A 105 -5.29 1.22 5.40
C GLU A 105 -6.14 2.18 4.54
N PRO A 106 -6.20 2.00 3.20
CA PRO A 106 -7.05 2.83 2.38
C PRO A 106 -8.53 2.56 2.66
N SER A 107 -9.34 3.58 2.47
CA SER A 107 -10.80 3.45 2.41
C SER A 107 -11.21 2.42 1.34
N GLU A 108 -12.35 1.76 1.54
CA GLU A 108 -12.90 0.80 0.57
C GLU A 108 -13.18 1.44 -0.81
N HIS A 109 -13.31 2.77 -0.86
CA HIS A 109 -13.65 3.53 -2.06
C HIS A 109 -12.45 4.26 -2.70
N GLU A 110 -11.21 3.95 -2.32
CA GLU A 110 -10.02 4.50 -2.97
C GLU A 110 -9.08 3.41 -3.49
N SER A 111 -8.36 3.69 -4.56
CA SER A 111 -7.42 2.74 -5.17
C SER A 111 -5.95 3.00 -4.85
N PHE A 112 -5.61 4.10 -4.17
CA PHE A 112 -4.22 4.49 -3.88
C PHE A 112 -3.45 3.48 -3.02
N GLY A 113 -4.14 2.73 -2.14
CA GLY A 113 -3.52 1.71 -1.29
C GLY A 113 -3.61 0.27 -1.82
N ALA A 114 -3.95 0.10 -3.11
CA ALA A 114 -4.02 -1.19 -3.78
C ALA A 114 -2.81 -1.41 -4.70
N TYR A 115 -2.24 -2.62 -4.67
CA TYR A 115 -1.09 -2.98 -5.48
C TYR A 115 -1.44 -2.97 -6.98
N LEU A 116 -0.66 -2.20 -7.75
CA LEU A 116 -0.79 -2.14 -9.21
C LEU A 116 0.03 -3.22 -9.92
N ALA A 117 1.06 -3.75 -9.26
CA ALA A 117 1.99 -4.73 -9.85
C ALA A 117 2.69 -5.55 -8.77
N CYS A 118 3.32 -6.65 -9.19
CA CYS A 118 4.18 -7.48 -8.33
C CYS A 118 5.54 -7.73 -8.98
N VAL A 119 6.61 -7.40 -8.24
CA VAL A 119 8.00 -7.64 -8.60
C VAL A 119 8.51 -8.85 -7.83
N PHE A 120 9.08 -9.80 -8.54
CA PHE A 120 9.69 -11.01 -7.97
C PHE A 120 11.20 -10.93 -8.10
N ILE A 121 11.93 -11.18 -7.01
CA ILE A 121 13.39 -11.13 -7.02
C ILE A 121 13.95 -12.47 -6.55
N VAL A 122 14.71 -13.12 -7.42
CA VAL A 122 15.54 -14.29 -7.10
C VAL A 122 17.00 -13.96 -7.30
N THR A 123 17.90 -14.77 -6.77
CA THR A 123 19.34 -14.56 -6.87
C THR A 123 20.04 -15.73 -7.54
N THR A 124 21.20 -15.50 -8.17
CA THR A 124 22.06 -16.58 -8.67
C THR A 124 22.59 -17.49 -7.55
N GLN A 125 22.50 -17.05 -6.30
CA GLN A 125 22.81 -17.85 -5.11
C GLN A 125 21.71 -18.86 -4.74
N ASP A 126 20.50 -18.71 -5.28
CA ASP A 126 19.45 -19.70 -5.05
C ASP A 126 19.83 -21.03 -5.72
N GLU A 127 19.63 -22.15 -5.01
CA GLU A 127 19.90 -23.49 -5.55
C GLU A 127 19.05 -23.74 -6.81
N ASN A 128 17.76 -23.38 -6.74
CA ASN A 128 16.80 -23.45 -7.84
C ASN A 128 16.00 -22.13 -7.96
N PRO A 129 16.52 -21.12 -8.69
CA PRO A 129 15.85 -19.82 -8.84
C PRO A 129 14.44 -19.93 -9.45
N LEU A 130 14.23 -20.81 -10.43
CA LEU A 130 12.93 -20.98 -11.09
C LEU A 130 11.90 -21.64 -10.16
N GLY A 131 12.35 -22.56 -9.30
CA GLY A 131 11.54 -23.15 -8.23
C GLY A 131 11.11 -22.11 -7.21
N GLU A 132 12.01 -21.23 -6.78
CA GLU A 132 11.69 -20.13 -5.87
C GLU A 132 10.70 -19.13 -6.50
N LEU A 133 10.88 -18.75 -7.78
CA LEU A 133 9.91 -17.94 -8.51
C LEU A 133 8.51 -18.58 -8.50
N SER A 134 8.43 -19.88 -8.78
CA SER A 134 7.16 -20.61 -8.80
C SER A 134 6.47 -20.58 -7.43
N LYS A 135 7.22 -20.80 -6.34
CA LYS A 135 6.72 -20.70 -4.97
C LYS A 135 6.21 -19.28 -4.65
N MET A 136 6.98 -18.26 -5.01
CA MET A 136 6.59 -16.86 -4.74
C MET A 136 5.33 -16.44 -5.52
N ILE A 137 5.17 -16.88 -6.77
CA ILE A 137 3.94 -16.65 -7.54
C ILE A 137 2.75 -17.34 -6.86
N GLN A 138 2.93 -18.56 -6.34
CA GLN A 138 1.89 -19.25 -5.58
C GLN A 138 1.55 -18.53 -4.26
N THR A 139 2.55 -17.96 -3.58
CA THR A 139 2.35 -17.09 -2.41
C THR A 139 1.51 -15.87 -2.78
N GLN A 140 1.82 -15.17 -3.87
CA GLN A 140 1.02 -14.04 -4.35
C GLN A 140 -0.44 -14.45 -4.61
N GLN A 141 -0.66 -15.59 -5.28
CA GLN A 141 -2.00 -16.11 -5.55
C GLN A 141 -2.77 -16.45 -4.27
N THR A 142 -2.07 -16.99 -3.26
CA THR A 142 -2.67 -17.31 -1.96
C THR A 142 -3.07 -16.04 -1.21
N LEU A 143 -2.21 -15.03 -1.22
CA LEU A 143 -2.49 -13.69 -0.66
C LEU A 143 -3.63 -12.96 -1.37
N TYR A 144 -3.90 -13.30 -2.63
CA TYR A 144 -5.05 -12.75 -3.37
C TYR A 144 -6.37 -13.41 -2.95
N ASN A 145 -6.38 -14.74 -2.81
CA ASN A 145 -7.60 -15.52 -2.58
C ASN A 145 -7.97 -15.66 -1.10
N SER A 146 -7.00 -15.52 -0.21
CA SER A 146 -7.17 -15.72 1.21
C SER A 146 -7.07 -14.40 1.95
N THR A 147 -7.97 -14.19 2.92
CA THR A 147 -7.78 -13.17 3.95
C THR A 147 -6.67 -13.54 4.94
N SER A 148 -6.08 -14.74 4.82
CA SER A 148 -5.00 -15.21 5.69
C SER A 148 -3.79 -14.29 5.64
N THR A 149 -3.44 -13.76 6.80
CA THR A 149 -2.23 -12.96 7.02
C THR A 149 -1.03 -13.81 7.44
N LEU A 150 -1.13 -15.15 7.40
CA LEU A 150 -0.06 -16.05 7.87
C LEU A 150 1.24 -15.95 7.07
N MET A 151 1.17 -15.44 5.83
CA MET A 151 2.34 -15.27 4.95
C MET A 151 2.85 -13.82 4.90
N ILE A 152 2.29 -12.92 5.73
CA ILE A 152 2.74 -11.54 5.91
C ILE A 152 3.04 -11.28 7.39
N PRO A 153 3.73 -10.18 7.74
CA PRO A 153 3.93 -9.83 9.14
C PRO A 153 2.60 -9.66 9.90
N PRO A 154 2.48 -10.15 11.15
CA PRO A 154 1.20 -10.25 11.88
C PRO A 154 0.58 -8.89 12.26
N PHE A 155 1.37 -7.81 12.18
CA PHE A 155 0.93 -6.43 12.43
C PHE A 155 0.37 -5.75 11.16
N CYS A 156 0.23 -6.47 10.05
CA CYS A 156 -0.25 -5.94 8.78
C CYS A 156 -1.68 -6.40 8.43
N CYS A 157 -2.42 -5.52 7.75
CA CYS A 157 -3.66 -5.87 7.06
C CYS A 157 -3.37 -6.70 5.80
N SER A 158 -4.38 -7.46 5.33
CA SER A 158 -4.29 -8.21 4.08
C SER A 158 -4.02 -7.29 2.88
N PRO A 159 -3.18 -7.68 1.91
CA PRO A 159 -2.86 -6.84 0.76
C PRO A 159 -4.07 -6.67 -0.16
N LYS A 160 -4.35 -5.42 -0.55
CA LYS A 160 -5.38 -5.09 -1.56
C LYS A 160 -4.73 -5.00 -2.95
N TRP A 161 -5.42 -5.47 -3.98
CA TRP A 161 -4.91 -5.51 -5.36
C TRP A 161 -5.87 -4.76 -6.28
N ALA A 162 -5.35 -3.93 -7.19
CA ALA A 162 -6.18 -3.10 -8.07
C ALA A 162 -6.92 -3.91 -9.16
N THR A 163 -6.35 -5.05 -9.54
CA THR A 163 -6.84 -5.95 -10.58
C THR A 163 -6.91 -7.40 -10.08
N ALA A 164 -7.64 -8.25 -10.80
CA ALA A 164 -7.59 -9.70 -10.60
C ALA A 164 -6.16 -10.25 -10.68
N HIS A 165 -5.81 -11.26 -9.88
CA HIS A 165 -4.46 -11.86 -9.84
C HIS A 165 -3.91 -12.22 -11.23
N ALA A 166 -4.75 -12.74 -12.13
CA ALA A 166 -4.37 -13.09 -13.50
C ALA A 166 -4.05 -11.89 -14.39
N LYS A 167 -4.55 -10.69 -14.04
CA LYS A 167 -4.34 -9.44 -14.77
C LYS A 167 -3.29 -8.54 -14.12
N THR A 168 -2.92 -8.81 -12.86
CA THR A 168 -1.88 -8.06 -12.17
C THR A 168 -0.54 -8.23 -12.89
N PRO A 169 0.10 -7.15 -13.33
CA PRO A 169 1.38 -7.21 -14.03
C PRO A 169 2.47 -7.76 -13.11
N LYS A 170 3.29 -8.65 -13.65
CA LYS A 170 4.37 -9.35 -12.95
C LYS A 170 5.69 -9.04 -13.63
N HIS A 171 6.70 -8.75 -12.82
CA HIS A 171 8.04 -8.46 -13.31
C HIS A 171 9.07 -9.26 -12.52
N TYR A 172 10.07 -9.80 -13.20
CA TYR A 172 11.00 -10.78 -12.65
C TYR A 172 12.43 -10.25 -12.74
N ILE A 173 13.12 -10.22 -11.60
CA ILE A 173 14.49 -9.71 -11.48
C ILE A 173 15.39 -10.85 -10.99
N LEU A 174 16.43 -11.13 -11.75
CA LEU A 174 17.56 -11.95 -11.31
C LEU A 174 18.61 -11.05 -10.69
N LEU A 175 18.73 -11.10 -9.37
CA LEU A 175 19.83 -10.49 -8.64
C LEU A 175 21.11 -11.31 -8.87
N HIS A 176 22.15 -10.66 -9.36
CA HIS A 176 23.46 -11.25 -9.54
C HIS A 176 24.49 -10.41 -8.80
N ASP A 177 25.23 -11.05 -7.90
CA ASP A 177 26.34 -10.40 -7.21
C ASP A 177 27.64 -11.12 -7.61
N THR A 178 28.52 -10.40 -8.30
CA THR A 178 29.77 -10.99 -8.81
C THR A 178 30.76 -11.30 -7.70
N THR A 179 30.57 -10.76 -6.49
CA THR A 179 31.50 -10.93 -5.38
C THR A 179 31.23 -12.20 -4.57
N LEU A 180 30.08 -12.85 -4.81
CA LEU A 180 29.68 -14.06 -4.10
C LEU A 180 30.13 -15.35 -4.80
N ALA A 181 30.16 -16.46 -4.05
CA ALA A 181 30.68 -17.76 -4.51
C ALA A 181 30.02 -18.27 -5.80
N ASN A 182 28.70 -18.14 -5.97
CA ASN A 182 27.99 -18.50 -7.22
C ASN A 182 27.85 -17.29 -8.18
N GLY A 183 28.83 -16.39 -8.19
CA GLY A 183 28.89 -15.18 -9.01
C GLY A 183 29.37 -15.42 -10.45
N SER A 184 29.30 -16.64 -10.98
CA SER A 184 29.72 -16.88 -12.38
C SER A 184 28.74 -16.27 -13.39
N THR A 185 29.30 -15.56 -14.37
CA THR A 185 28.53 -14.94 -15.47
C THR A 185 27.80 -15.99 -16.31
N GLU A 186 28.36 -17.19 -16.44
CA GLU A 186 27.73 -18.32 -17.15
C GLU A 186 26.41 -18.74 -16.47
N ARG A 187 26.42 -18.98 -15.15
CA ARG A 187 25.20 -19.33 -14.40
C ARG A 187 24.16 -18.23 -14.49
N ARG A 188 24.59 -16.96 -14.41
CA ARG A 188 23.71 -15.80 -14.56
C ARG A 188 22.97 -15.85 -15.90
N ASP A 189 23.71 -16.03 -17.00
CA ASP A 189 23.16 -15.99 -18.34
C ASP A 189 22.24 -17.19 -18.63
N GLU A 190 22.61 -18.38 -18.15
CA GLU A 190 21.77 -19.59 -18.24
C GLU A 190 20.44 -19.43 -17.50
N VAL A 191 20.48 -19.02 -16.23
CA VAL A 191 19.27 -18.81 -15.41
C VAL A 191 18.42 -17.69 -16.01
N PHE A 192 19.05 -16.61 -16.47
CA PHE A 192 18.32 -15.50 -17.08
C PHE A 192 17.64 -15.90 -18.39
N ALA A 193 18.30 -16.70 -19.23
CA ALA A 193 17.70 -17.24 -20.44
C ALA A 193 16.49 -18.13 -20.13
N GLN A 194 16.58 -18.98 -19.09
CA GLN A 194 15.44 -19.78 -18.63
C GLN A 194 14.29 -18.90 -18.10
N MET A 195 14.58 -17.85 -17.32
CA MET A 195 13.56 -16.91 -16.89
C MET A 195 12.87 -16.22 -18.06
N CYS A 196 13.62 -15.75 -19.06
CA CYS A 196 13.06 -15.12 -20.25
C CYS A 196 12.21 -16.10 -21.07
N SER A 197 12.62 -17.37 -21.17
CA SER A 197 11.85 -18.42 -21.83
C SER A 197 10.53 -18.69 -21.12
N ASN A 198 10.50 -18.67 -19.79
CA ASN A 198 9.31 -19.02 -19.00
C ASN A 198 8.35 -17.84 -18.79
N TYR A 199 8.88 -16.63 -18.64
CA TYR A 199 8.11 -15.46 -18.21
C TYR A 199 8.08 -14.31 -19.22
N GLY A 200 8.81 -14.44 -20.33
CA GLY A 200 8.90 -13.45 -21.41
C GLY A 200 10.06 -12.48 -21.21
N ASN A 201 10.75 -12.14 -22.31
CA ASN A 201 11.95 -11.29 -22.32
C ASN A 201 11.69 -9.88 -21.75
N ASP A 202 10.52 -9.30 -22.03
CA ASP A 202 10.18 -7.95 -21.59
C ASP A 202 9.89 -7.86 -20.08
N ASN A 203 9.50 -8.98 -19.46
CA ASN A 203 9.17 -9.08 -18.05
C ASN A 203 10.38 -9.48 -17.19
N CYS A 204 11.54 -9.72 -17.80
CA CYS A 204 12.74 -10.22 -17.11
C CYS A 204 13.88 -9.19 -17.17
N GLN A 205 14.60 -9.05 -16.04
CA GLN A 205 15.78 -8.18 -15.93
C GLN A 205 16.85 -8.77 -15.00
N ILE A 206 18.09 -8.32 -15.18
CA ILE A 206 19.20 -8.62 -14.27
C ILE A 206 19.46 -7.37 -13.43
N LEU A 207 19.54 -7.54 -12.11
CA LEU A 207 20.09 -6.55 -11.19
C LEU A 207 21.49 -7.02 -10.77
N GLN A 208 22.52 -6.38 -11.33
CA GLN A 208 23.90 -6.75 -11.07
C GLN A 208 24.54 -5.83 -10.03
N PHE A 209 25.22 -6.44 -9.06
CA PHE A 209 26.09 -5.76 -8.10
C PHE A 209 27.50 -6.28 -8.19
N ASP A 210 28.46 -5.35 -8.19
CA ASP A 210 29.86 -5.67 -8.46
C ASP A 210 30.81 -5.28 -7.31
N SER A 211 30.31 -4.55 -6.30
CA SER A 211 31.15 -3.97 -5.25
C SER A 211 30.77 -4.43 -3.84
N GLU A 212 31.79 -4.67 -3.01
CA GLU A 212 31.68 -4.97 -1.56
C GLU A 212 32.06 -3.79 -0.66
N SER A 213 32.43 -2.65 -1.24
CA SER A 213 32.93 -1.50 -0.49
C SER A 213 31.86 -0.46 -0.19
N GLU A 214 32.01 0.20 0.95
CA GLU A 214 31.32 1.45 1.26
C GLU A 214 31.71 2.55 0.27
N SER A 215 30.77 3.46 0.03
CA SER A 215 31.03 4.68 -0.74
C SER A 215 30.57 5.90 0.05
N ASN A 216 31.46 6.88 0.19
CA ASN A 216 31.12 8.16 0.81
C ASN A 216 29.99 8.87 0.05
N GLU A 217 29.88 8.67 -1.26
CA GLU A 217 28.80 9.24 -2.09
C GLU A 217 27.41 8.68 -1.74
N MET A 218 27.37 7.50 -1.12
CA MET A 218 26.13 6.84 -0.71
C MET A 218 25.74 7.16 0.74
N THR A 219 26.50 8.01 1.43
CA THR A 219 26.25 8.39 2.83
C THR A 219 24.95 9.19 2.94
N GLY A 220 24.07 8.74 3.83
CA GLY A 220 22.81 9.44 4.12
C GLY A 220 21.67 9.20 3.13
N VAL A 221 21.91 8.45 2.04
CA VAL A 221 20.92 8.19 0.98
C VAL A 221 19.65 7.48 1.50
N TRP A 222 19.76 6.71 2.58
CA TRP A 222 18.63 5.99 3.20
C TRP A 222 18.08 6.65 4.48
N ASN A 223 18.59 7.82 4.89
CA ASN A 223 18.23 8.43 6.18
C ASN A 223 16.72 8.59 6.36
N ASP A 224 16.01 9.11 5.35
CA ASP A 224 14.57 9.35 5.41
C ASP A 224 13.78 8.05 5.67
N ILE A 225 14.17 6.95 5.01
CA ILE A 225 13.48 5.66 5.18
C ILE A 225 13.95 4.92 6.44
N ASP A 226 15.20 5.11 6.85
CA ASP A 226 15.73 4.60 8.11
C ASP A 226 15.00 5.26 9.31
N GLU A 227 14.75 6.57 9.27
CA GLU A 227 13.97 7.30 10.29
C GLU A 227 12.53 6.77 10.39
N LEU A 228 11.86 6.57 9.26
CA LEU A 228 10.51 5.99 9.24
C LEU A 228 10.51 4.56 9.81
N ASN A 229 11.44 3.71 9.37
CA ASN A 229 11.55 2.34 9.89
C ASN A 229 11.87 2.30 11.39
N ASP A 230 12.59 3.29 11.92
CA ASP A 230 12.87 3.44 13.33
C ASP A 230 11.62 3.81 14.14
N VAL A 231 10.81 4.75 13.63
CA VAL A 231 9.48 5.07 14.19
C VAL A 231 8.57 3.85 14.20
N LEU A 232 8.53 3.08 13.11
CA LEU A 232 7.78 1.83 13.02
C LEU A 232 8.23 0.83 14.10
N GLY A 233 9.54 0.63 14.25
CA GLY A 233 10.09 -0.28 15.27
C GLY A 233 9.65 0.10 16.68
N ARG A 234 9.78 1.39 17.04
CA ARG A 234 9.32 1.87 18.36
C ARG A 234 7.82 1.68 18.57
N GLY A 235 7.01 1.92 17.55
CA GLY A 235 5.55 1.77 17.65
C GLY A 235 5.13 0.31 17.80
N LEU A 236 5.80 -0.60 17.10
CA LEU A 236 5.62 -2.04 17.26
C LEU A 236 5.99 -2.50 18.67
N ASP A 237 7.15 -2.08 19.18
CA ASP A 237 7.59 -2.42 20.54
C ASP A 237 6.59 -1.94 21.60
N GLU A 238 6.04 -0.74 21.43
CA GLU A 238 5.01 -0.19 22.33
C GLU A 238 3.71 -1.00 22.26
N ALA A 239 3.24 -1.33 21.05
CA ALA A 239 2.04 -2.14 20.86
C ALA A 239 2.19 -3.53 21.50
N PHE A 240 3.37 -4.16 21.35
CA PHE A 240 3.65 -5.46 21.96
C PHE A 240 3.69 -5.41 23.49
N LYS A 241 4.28 -4.37 24.09
CA LYS A 241 4.28 -4.17 25.55
C LYS A 241 2.84 -4.04 26.08
N GLN A 242 2.02 -3.21 25.44
CA GLN A 242 0.64 -3.01 25.87
C GLN A 242 -0.21 -4.28 25.73
N ALA A 243 0.02 -5.08 24.70
CA ALA A 243 -0.63 -6.37 24.53
C ALA A 243 -0.23 -7.36 25.65
N ALA A 244 1.05 -7.41 26.01
CA ALA A 244 1.56 -8.27 27.07
C ALA A 244 1.02 -7.92 28.46
N ASP A 245 0.94 -6.61 28.77
CA ASP A 245 0.40 -6.11 30.05
C ASP A 245 -1.09 -6.44 30.20
N SER A 246 -1.85 -6.42 29.10
CA SER A 246 -3.27 -6.76 29.04
C SER A 246 -3.53 -8.25 29.34
N THR A 247 -2.60 -9.15 29.01
CA THR A 247 -2.69 -10.60 29.32
C THR A 247 -2.35 -10.94 30.77
N THR A 248 -1.67 -10.06 31.50
CA THR A 248 -1.23 -10.32 32.89
C THR A 248 -2.30 -9.90 33.91
N THR A 249 -3.31 -9.13 33.49
CA THR A 249 -4.43 -8.66 34.31
C THR A 249 -5.71 -9.46 34.07
N THR A 250 -5.66 -10.78 34.30
CA THR A 250 -6.88 -11.55 34.62
C THR A 250 -7.02 -11.62 36.14
N PRO A 251 -7.98 -10.92 36.76
CA PRO A 251 -8.25 -11.12 38.18
C PRO A 251 -8.94 -12.47 38.34
N THR A 252 -8.26 -13.42 38.98
CA THR A 252 -8.93 -14.56 39.62
C THR A 252 -9.98 -14.01 40.58
N THR A 253 -11.25 -14.18 40.25
CA THR A 253 -12.37 -13.95 41.17
C THR A 253 -12.21 -14.87 42.38
N THR A 254 -11.74 -14.31 43.48
CA THR A 254 -12.10 -14.77 44.83
C THR A 254 -12.86 -13.64 45.51
N THR A 255 -14.10 -13.96 45.85
CA THR A 255 -15.04 -13.17 46.64
C THR A 255 -14.44 -12.62 47.92
N ASN A 256 -14.63 -11.33 48.21
CA ASN A 256 -15.10 -10.85 49.51
C ASN A 256 -15.48 -9.36 49.52
N SER A 257 -16.59 -9.08 50.20
CA SER A 257 -17.27 -7.80 50.44
C SER A 257 -16.43 -6.72 51.12
N GLY A 258 -16.77 -5.44 50.86
CA GLY A 258 -16.47 -4.32 51.75
C GLY A 258 -16.51 -2.95 51.07
N ASN A 259 -17.49 -2.11 51.43
CA ASN A 259 -17.80 -0.77 50.91
C ASN A 259 -16.67 0.27 51.02
N ASN A 260 -16.52 1.17 50.02
CA ASN A 260 -16.84 2.62 50.13
C ASN A 260 -16.35 3.48 48.94
N SER A 261 -17.30 4.24 48.36
CA SER A 261 -17.25 5.58 47.73
C SER A 261 -16.06 6.02 46.87
N LEU A 262 -16.27 6.04 45.55
CA LEU A 262 -15.39 6.59 44.49
C LEU A 262 -15.69 8.06 44.16
N LEU A 263 -14.62 8.85 43.96
CA LEU A 263 -14.59 10.01 43.04
C LEU A 263 -14.16 9.51 41.65
N PRO A 264 -14.76 9.96 40.53
CA PRO A 264 -14.27 9.61 39.21
C PRO A 264 -13.14 10.57 38.77
N SER A 265 -11.97 10.01 38.44
CA SER A 265 -10.90 10.66 37.66
C SER A 265 -11.08 10.31 36.18
N PRO A 266 -10.60 11.15 35.24
CA PRO A 266 -11.04 11.12 33.85
C PRO A 266 -10.48 9.91 33.10
N THR A 267 -11.38 9.20 32.40
CA THR A 267 -11.08 8.07 31.53
C THR A 267 -10.30 8.51 30.27
N PRO A 268 -9.31 7.73 29.79
CA PRO A 268 -8.74 7.92 28.45
C PRO A 268 -9.80 7.60 27.39
N PRO A 269 -9.73 8.21 26.18
CA PRO A 269 -10.72 8.01 25.14
C PRO A 269 -10.74 6.55 24.68
N SER A 270 -11.95 5.99 24.67
CA SER A 270 -12.30 4.66 24.18
C SER A 270 -11.70 4.38 22.81
N SER A 271 -11.06 3.22 22.69
CA SER A 271 -10.75 2.57 21.43
C SER A 271 -11.99 2.52 20.54
N VAL A 272 -11.82 2.95 19.29
CA VAL A 272 -12.88 2.90 18.27
C VAL A 272 -13.08 1.44 17.88
N SER A 273 -14.15 0.83 18.39
CA SER A 273 -14.67 -0.45 17.90
C SER A 273 -15.38 -0.18 16.58
N THR A 274 -14.73 -0.46 15.44
CA THR A 274 -15.41 -0.51 14.14
C THR A 274 -15.38 -1.93 13.59
N ILE A 275 -16.46 -2.30 12.95
CA ILE A 275 -16.95 -3.65 12.68
C ILE A 275 -16.04 -4.45 11.75
N SER A 276 -15.46 -5.54 12.27
CA SER A 276 -15.24 -6.78 11.50
C SER A 276 -15.77 -7.94 12.34
N SER A 277 -17.09 -7.95 12.53
CA SER A 277 -17.80 -8.96 13.33
C SER A 277 -18.83 -9.71 12.50
N ILE A 278 -18.40 -10.46 11.48
CA ILE A 278 -19.16 -11.62 10.98
C ILE A 278 -18.20 -12.74 10.57
N ILE A 279 -17.36 -13.23 11.48
CA ILE A 279 -16.78 -14.58 11.40
C ILE A 279 -16.70 -15.13 12.84
N PRO A 280 -17.19 -16.34 13.15
CA PRO A 280 -17.04 -16.94 14.47
C PRO A 280 -15.56 -17.12 14.84
N PRO A 281 -15.19 -17.15 16.13
CA PRO A 281 -13.81 -17.27 16.57
C PRO A 281 -13.34 -18.70 16.29
N VAL A 282 -12.69 -18.91 15.14
CA VAL A 282 -12.01 -20.18 14.88
C VAL A 282 -10.63 -20.08 15.50
N GLY A 283 -10.49 -20.69 16.68
CA GLY A 283 -9.21 -21.08 17.28
C GLY A 283 -8.29 -19.93 17.67
N SER A 284 -8.41 -19.49 18.92
CA SER A 284 -7.29 -18.85 19.63
C SER A 284 -6.11 -19.82 19.63
N VAL A 285 -5.15 -19.60 18.72
CA VAL A 285 -3.83 -20.20 18.84
C VAL A 285 -3.03 -19.25 19.70
N SER A 286 -2.82 -19.65 20.96
CA SER A 286 -1.89 -19.01 21.87
C SER A 286 -0.58 -18.66 21.14
N PRO A 287 0.03 -17.48 21.37
CA PRO A 287 1.34 -17.20 20.83
C PRO A 287 2.34 -18.18 21.47
N THR A 288 2.69 -19.23 20.75
CA THR A 288 3.86 -20.02 21.09
C THR A 288 5.07 -19.10 20.91
N PRO A 289 5.97 -18.99 21.91
CA PRO A 289 7.06 -18.01 21.91
C PRO A 289 8.20 -18.34 20.91
N ASN A 290 7.92 -19.11 19.87
CA ASN A 290 8.88 -19.49 18.82
C ASN A 290 8.63 -18.78 17.48
N SER A 291 7.88 -17.67 17.46
CA SER A 291 7.95 -16.75 16.31
C SER A 291 9.29 -16.03 16.36
N ARG A 292 10.18 -16.35 15.39
CA ARG A 292 11.38 -15.60 14.99
C ARG A 292 11.56 -14.34 15.81
N LYS A 293 12.43 -14.37 16.82
CA LYS A 293 12.86 -13.17 17.53
C LYS A 293 13.07 -12.08 16.49
N LEU A 294 12.56 -10.89 16.80
CA LEU A 294 12.80 -9.60 16.15
C LEU A 294 14.30 -9.21 16.18
N ASN A 295 15.20 -10.18 16.01
CA ASN A 295 16.65 -10.02 16.02
C ASN A 295 17.13 -9.38 14.71
N SER A 296 16.37 -9.45 13.60
CA SER A 296 16.74 -8.77 12.35
C SER A 296 16.41 -7.27 12.36
N ALA A 297 15.39 -6.83 13.12
CA ALA A 297 14.93 -5.45 13.09
C ALA A 297 15.87 -4.46 13.79
N VAL A 298 16.82 -4.94 14.60
CA VAL A 298 17.82 -4.11 15.29
C VAL A 298 19.14 -4.03 14.52
N VAL A 299 19.48 -5.04 13.73
CA VAL A 299 20.82 -5.17 13.11
C VAL A 299 21.05 -4.07 12.07
N TRP A 300 20.11 -3.86 11.14
CA TRP A 300 20.29 -2.93 10.02
C TRP A 300 20.50 -1.46 10.43
N LYS A 301 20.11 -1.05 11.65
CA LYS A 301 20.25 0.33 12.14
C LYS A 301 21.71 0.74 12.37
N HIS A 302 22.55 -0.23 12.72
CA HIS A 302 23.96 0.00 13.06
C HIS A 302 24.92 -0.63 12.04
N THR A 303 24.39 -1.38 11.06
CA THR A 303 25.20 -1.95 9.99
C THR A 303 25.49 -0.92 8.91
N LYS A 304 26.73 -0.91 8.46
CA LYS A 304 27.17 -0.16 7.29
C LYS A 304 26.37 -0.61 6.05
N LYS A 305 25.88 0.36 5.27
CA LYS A 305 25.19 0.10 4.01
C LYS A 305 26.22 -0.08 2.89
N ILE A 306 26.21 -1.24 2.24
CA ILE A 306 27.19 -1.59 1.21
C ILE A 306 26.53 -1.52 -0.17
N LEU A 307 26.76 -0.40 -0.86
CA LEU A 307 26.35 -0.20 -2.25
C LEU A 307 27.29 0.82 -2.90
N SER A 308 27.83 0.50 -4.09
CA SER A 308 28.62 1.46 -4.86
C SER A 308 27.72 2.43 -5.66
N PRO A 309 28.24 3.58 -6.13
CA PRO A 309 27.50 4.45 -7.03
C PRO A 309 27.10 3.77 -8.35
N GLN A 310 27.89 2.81 -8.82
CA GLN A 310 27.56 2.05 -10.02
C GLN A 310 26.43 1.04 -9.76
N ASP A 311 26.47 0.35 -8.62
CA ASP A 311 25.38 -0.54 -8.19
C ASP A 311 24.07 0.22 -7.97
N ALA A 312 24.16 1.46 -7.44
CA ALA A 312 23.02 2.37 -7.31
C ALA A 312 22.42 2.73 -8.68
N LYS A 313 23.25 3.00 -9.69
CA LYS A 313 22.79 3.22 -11.08
C LYS A 313 22.15 1.96 -11.66
N ASN A 314 22.69 0.78 -11.38
CA ASN A 314 22.11 -0.49 -11.83
C ASN A 314 20.72 -0.71 -11.19
N ALA A 315 20.59 -0.46 -9.88
CA ALA A 315 19.30 -0.50 -9.18
C ALA A 315 18.29 0.49 -9.76
N GLN A 316 18.72 1.74 -10.00
CA GLN A 316 17.90 2.75 -10.64
C GLN A 316 17.44 2.32 -12.05
N ALA A 317 18.33 1.78 -12.87
CA ALA A 317 18.04 1.34 -14.23
C ALA A 317 17.00 0.20 -14.27
N VAL A 318 17.07 -0.74 -13.31
CA VAL A 318 16.12 -1.85 -13.22
C VAL A 318 14.71 -1.35 -12.90
N ILE A 319 14.58 -0.43 -11.94
CA ILE A 319 13.27 0.17 -11.62
C ILE A 319 12.74 1.02 -12.78
N ALA A 320 13.61 1.77 -13.46
CA ALA A 320 13.25 2.55 -14.65
C ALA A 320 12.71 1.66 -15.78
N LYS A 321 13.39 0.52 -16.06
CA LYS A 321 12.92 -0.42 -17.09
C LYS A 321 11.63 -1.11 -16.66
N PHE A 322 11.45 -1.47 -15.38
CA PHE A 322 10.18 -2.00 -14.87
C PHE A 322 9.03 -1.01 -15.11
N LEU A 323 9.22 0.26 -14.74
CA LEU A 323 8.23 1.32 -14.96
C LEU A 323 7.87 1.46 -16.44
N LYS A 324 8.88 1.51 -17.32
CA LYS A 324 8.71 1.72 -18.77
C LYS A 324 8.09 0.53 -19.47
N SER A 325 8.56 -0.68 -19.20
CA SER A 325 8.23 -1.88 -19.98
C SER A 325 7.04 -2.67 -19.43
N CYS A 326 6.74 -2.53 -18.13
CA CYS A 326 5.72 -3.32 -17.46
C CYS A 326 4.57 -2.45 -16.91
N LEU A 327 4.88 -1.52 -15.99
CA LEU A 327 3.83 -0.78 -15.28
C LEU A 327 3.10 0.23 -16.17
N THR A 328 3.84 1.07 -16.90
CA THR A 328 3.24 2.14 -17.73
C THR A 328 2.29 1.57 -18.80
N PRO A 329 2.67 0.57 -19.62
CA PRO A 329 1.78 0.00 -20.63
C PRO A 329 0.54 -0.65 -20.02
N HIS A 330 0.67 -1.28 -18.85
CA HIS A 330 -0.47 -1.85 -18.13
C HIS A 330 -1.44 -0.76 -17.69
N VAL A 331 -0.94 0.29 -17.04
CA VAL A 331 -1.77 1.40 -16.56
C VAL A 331 -2.46 2.13 -17.71
N GLU A 332 -1.77 2.40 -18.81
CA GLU A 332 -2.39 3.01 -20.00
C GLU A 332 -3.54 2.17 -20.55
N LYS A 333 -3.35 0.85 -20.59
CA LYS A 333 -4.39 -0.10 -21.02
C LYS A 333 -5.58 -0.09 -20.07
N GLU A 334 -5.34 -0.16 -18.76
CA GLU A 334 -6.41 -0.14 -17.76
C GLU A 334 -7.17 1.20 -17.78
N MET A 335 -6.47 2.34 -17.87
CA MET A 335 -7.09 3.66 -18.00
C MET A 335 -7.97 3.75 -19.25
N ARG A 336 -7.52 3.21 -20.38
CA ARG A 336 -8.33 3.15 -21.61
C ARG A 336 -9.59 2.29 -21.43
N ILE A 337 -9.44 1.09 -20.88
CA ILE A 337 -10.59 0.18 -20.63
C ILE A 337 -11.62 0.84 -19.71
N LEU A 338 -11.17 1.47 -18.62
CA LEU A 338 -12.05 2.17 -17.70
C LEU A 338 -12.72 3.37 -18.35
N HIS A 339 -11.97 4.17 -19.11
CA HIS A 339 -12.50 5.33 -19.82
C HIS A 339 -13.60 4.93 -20.82
N ASP A 340 -13.37 3.89 -21.62
CA ASP A 340 -14.35 3.40 -22.59
C ASP A 340 -15.62 2.89 -21.87
N SER A 341 -15.47 2.14 -20.77
CA SER A 341 -16.60 1.67 -19.94
C SER A 341 -17.43 2.83 -19.37
N VAL A 342 -16.80 3.93 -18.98
CA VAL A 342 -17.47 5.14 -18.49
C VAL A 342 -18.18 5.88 -19.63
N GLY A 343 -17.56 5.98 -20.81
CA GLY A 343 -18.13 6.64 -21.99
C GLY A 343 -19.40 5.97 -22.52
N GLN A 344 -19.46 4.63 -22.52
CA GLN A 344 -20.63 3.87 -22.98
C GLN A 344 -21.91 4.16 -22.17
N LYS A 345 -21.78 4.60 -20.91
CA LYS A 345 -22.92 5.01 -20.07
C LYS A 345 -23.55 6.34 -20.48
N LYS A 346 -22.85 7.19 -21.24
CA LYS A 346 -23.42 8.46 -21.74
C LYS A 346 -24.36 8.24 -22.93
N GLY A 347 -24.27 7.10 -23.62
CA GLY A 347 -25.07 6.78 -24.81
C GLY A 347 -26.26 5.84 -24.57
N ILE A 348 -26.24 5.04 -23.50
CA ILE A 348 -27.33 4.14 -23.12
C ILE A 348 -27.97 4.75 -21.87
N GLY A 349 -29.22 5.23 -22.02
CA GLY A 349 -29.89 6.11 -21.06
C GLY A 349 -29.80 5.66 -19.58
N LYS A 350 -29.92 6.63 -18.68
CA LYS A 350 -29.88 6.55 -17.19
C LYS A 350 -30.88 5.58 -16.55
N SER A 351 -30.93 4.34 -16.99
CA SER A 351 -31.84 3.35 -16.47
C SER A 351 -31.20 1.97 -16.59
N ILE A 352 -31.49 1.13 -15.59
CA ILE A 352 -31.28 -0.32 -15.55
C ILE A 352 -29.89 -0.83 -15.04
N SER A 353 -29.48 -0.52 -13.81
CA SER A 353 -28.68 -1.48 -13.01
C SER A 353 -28.65 -1.29 -11.49
N THR A 354 -29.66 -0.65 -10.87
CA THR A 354 -29.79 -0.59 -9.40
C THR A 354 -31.16 -1.07 -8.87
N GLY A 355 -31.96 -1.70 -9.72
CA GLY A 355 -33.35 -2.07 -9.42
C GLY A 355 -33.68 -3.57 -9.26
N MET A 356 -32.71 -4.48 -9.20
CA MET A 356 -32.99 -5.93 -9.15
C MET A 356 -32.36 -6.62 -7.92
N ARG A 357 -32.67 -6.12 -6.73
CA ARG A 357 -32.63 -6.90 -5.47
C ARG A 357 -34.00 -6.92 -4.77
N LYS A 358 -35.11 -6.72 -5.50
CA LYS A 358 -36.45 -6.61 -4.92
C LYS A 358 -37.52 -7.51 -5.54
N TRP A 359 -37.16 -8.64 -6.17
CA TRP A 359 -38.16 -9.54 -6.75
C TRP A 359 -38.13 -11.03 -6.42
N PHE A 360 -37.40 -11.46 -5.38
CA PHE A 360 -37.68 -12.74 -4.74
C PHE A 360 -37.67 -12.55 -3.23
N GLY A 361 -38.86 -12.39 -2.66
CA GLY A 361 -39.03 -12.15 -1.22
C GLY A 361 -40.42 -11.64 -0.87
N THR A 362 -41.44 -12.47 -1.04
CA THR A 362 -42.72 -12.33 -0.35
C THR A 362 -42.50 -12.46 1.16
N GLY A 363 -42.83 -11.42 1.93
CA GLY A 363 -43.10 -11.55 3.36
C GLY A 363 -42.60 -10.40 4.24
N SER A 364 -43.58 -9.71 4.85
CA SER A 364 -43.50 -8.88 6.07
C SER A 364 -42.87 -7.49 5.99
N SER A 365 -43.75 -6.50 6.12
CA SER A 365 -43.51 -5.13 6.53
C SER A 365 -42.92 -5.07 7.95
N SER A 366 -41.71 -4.54 8.11
CA SER A 366 -41.18 -3.95 9.36
C SER A 366 -39.90 -3.16 9.07
N GLY A 367 -39.92 -1.85 9.36
CA GLY A 367 -38.74 -0.97 9.54
C GLY A 367 -37.73 -0.87 8.40
N ASN A 368 -37.92 0.07 7.45
CA ASN A 368 -36.87 0.47 6.52
C ASN A 368 -35.78 1.27 7.25
N LEU A 369 -34.84 0.59 7.90
CA LEU A 369 -33.48 1.11 8.07
C LEU A 369 -32.86 1.07 6.67
N ALA A 370 -32.70 2.25 6.05
CA ALA A 370 -31.99 2.35 4.79
C ALA A 370 -30.55 1.88 5.02
N VAL A 371 -30.25 0.64 4.60
CA VAL A 371 -28.88 0.15 4.56
C VAL A 371 -28.09 1.11 3.67
N PRO A 372 -26.96 1.68 4.13
CA PRO A 372 -26.12 2.52 3.29
C PRO A 372 -25.79 1.78 2.00
N ALA A 373 -25.90 2.45 0.85
CA ALA A 373 -25.54 1.85 -0.43
C ALA A 373 -24.04 1.53 -0.43
N SER A 374 -23.69 0.25 -0.28
CA SER A 374 -22.32 -0.23 -0.44
C SER A 374 -22.08 -0.54 -1.92
N TYR A 375 -21.08 0.11 -2.50
CA TYR A 375 -20.66 -0.14 -3.88
C TYR A 375 -19.68 -1.30 -3.92
N SER A 376 -19.96 -2.28 -4.78
CA SER A 376 -18.94 -3.25 -5.17
C SER A 376 -17.82 -2.56 -5.94
N TRP A 377 -16.59 -3.05 -5.80
CA TRP A 377 -15.42 -2.56 -6.53
C TRP A 377 -15.58 -2.55 -8.05
N ASP A 378 -16.39 -3.47 -8.58
CA ASP A 378 -16.67 -3.57 -10.01
C ASP A 378 -17.81 -2.68 -10.49
N SER A 379 -18.47 -1.94 -9.58
CA SER A 379 -19.58 -1.05 -9.92
C SER A 379 -19.15 0.06 -10.89
N PRO A 380 -20.09 0.53 -11.74
CA PRO A 380 -19.91 1.70 -12.58
C PRO A 380 -19.23 2.90 -11.92
N GLU A 381 -19.62 3.22 -10.70
CA GLU A 381 -19.19 4.37 -9.92
C GLU A 381 -17.73 4.17 -9.44
N MET A 382 -17.42 2.96 -8.94
CA MET A 382 -16.06 2.62 -8.53
C MET A 382 -15.10 2.50 -9.71
N GLN A 383 -15.59 2.15 -10.91
CA GLN A 383 -14.78 2.22 -12.14
C GLN A 383 -14.39 3.67 -12.49
N VAL A 384 -15.33 4.64 -12.38
CA VAL A 384 -15.01 6.07 -12.55
C VAL A 384 -13.99 6.52 -11.52
N ARG A 385 -14.19 6.11 -10.26
CA ARG A 385 -13.27 6.42 -9.16
C ARG A 385 -11.85 5.93 -9.44
N ARG A 386 -11.70 4.66 -9.84
CA ARG A 386 -10.40 4.06 -10.17
C ARG A 386 -9.74 4.74 -11.37
N LEU A 387 -10.50 5.13 -12.40
CA LEU A 387 -9.96 5.91 -13.52
C LEU A 387 -9.39 7.25 -13.03
N ALA A 388 -10.16 7.96 -12.18
CA ALA A 388 -9.75 9.24 -11.60
C ALA A 388 -8.47 9.11 -10.76
N ASP A 389 -8.40 8.08 -9.91
CA ASP A 389 -7.23 7.80 -9.07
C ASP A 389 -5.98 7.46 -9.91
N LEU A 390 -6.12 6.66 -10.98
CA LEU A 390 -5.01 6.37 -11.91
C LEU A 390 -4.55 7.63 -12.65
N LEU A 391 -5.46 8.45 -13.16
CA LEU A 391 -5.14 9.75 -13.76
C LEU A 391 -4.36 10.63 -12.77
N PHE A 392 -4.77 10.66 -11.50
CA PHE A 392 -4.12 11.45 -10.47
C PHE A 392 -2.72 10.93 -10.11
N MET A 393 -2.56 9.61 -9.91
CA MET A 393 -1.27 8.97 -9.62
C MET A 393 -0.23 9.21 -10.72
N PHE A 394 -0.67 9.23 -11.99
CA PHE A 394 0.22 9.37 -13.15
C PHE A 394 0.24 10.78 -13.74
N GLY A 395 -0.09 11.79 -12.94
CA GLY A 395 0.25 13.19 -13.25
C GLY A 395 -0.78 13.96 -14.08
N SER A 396 -2.03 13.50 -14.14
CA SER A 396 -3.13 14.17 -14.85
C SER A 396 -4.22 14.69 -13.89
N PRO A 397 -3.90 15.64 -12.98
CA PRO A 397 -4.83 16.06 -11.94
C PRO A 397 -6.09 16.78 -12.46
N GLY A 398 -6.00 17.48 -13.60
CA GLY A 398 -7.16 18.10 -14.25
C GLY A 398 -8.15 17.06 -14.75
N ALA A 399 -7.65 16.07 -15.51
CA ALA A 399 -8.46 14.95 -15.99
C ALA A 399 -9.04 14.14 -14.83
N ALA A 400 -8.28 13.92 -13.75
CA ALA A 400 -8.79 13.28 -12.54
C ALA A 400 -9.94 14.07 -11.90
N TYR A 401 -9.81 15.39 -11.79
CA TYR A 401 -10.88 16.27 -11.30
C TYR A 401 -12.16 16.15 -12.13
N ASP A 402 -12.04 16.10 -13.45
CA ASP A 402 -13.17 15.95 -14.37
C ASP A 402 -13.92 14.61 -14.20
N GLN A 403 -13.28 13.59 -13.65
CA GLN A 403 -13.91 12.32 -13.27
C GLN A 403 -14.53 12.37 -11.87
N TYR A 404 -13.84 12.94 -10.86
CA TYR A 404 -14.37 13.01 -9.50
C TYR A 404 -15.59 13.93 -9.37
N LEU A 405 -15.61 15.04 -10.12
CA LEU A 405 -16.63 16.07 -10.00
C LEU A 405 -18.06 15.59 -10.32
N PRO A 406 -18.32 14.86 -11.42
CA PRO A 406 -19.65 14.28 -11.66
C PRO A 406 -19.96 13.13 -10.70
N LEU A 407 -18.98 12.26 -10.39
CA LEU A 407 -19.14 11.09 -9.53
C LEU A 407 -19.74 11.44 -8.16
N LYS A 408 -19.30 12.55 -7.55
CA LYS A 408 -19.80 12.95 -6.23
C LYS A 408 -21.32 13.15 -6.19
N ARG A 409 -21.93 13.62 -7.29
CA ARG A 409 -23.38 13.90 -7.36
C ARG A 409 -24.17 12.60 -7.39
N ASP A 410 -23.65 11.62 -8.10
CA ASP A 410 -24.25 10.29 -8.18
C ASP A 410 -24.19 9.60 -6.80
N LEU A 411 -23.03 9.67 -6.12
CA LEU A 411 -22.87 9.13 -4.76
C LEU A 411 -23.75 9.84 -3.71
N GLU A 412 -23.96 11.15 -3.86
CA GLU A 412 -24.85 11.93 -2.98
C GLU A 412 -26.31 11.52 -3.18
N ALA A 413 -26.74 11.37 -4.44
CA ALA A 413 -28.10 10.94 -4.78
C ALA A 413 -28.42 9.55 -4.21
N ASP A 414 -27.44 8.65 -4.21
CA ASP A 414 -27.55 7.30 -3.67
C ASP A 414 -27.38 7.23 -2.14
N LYS A 415 -27.16 8.37 -1.47
CA LYS A 415 -26.91 8.48 -0.02
C LYS A 415 -25.71 7.64 0.47
N ALA A 416 -24.72 7.43 -0.39
CA ALA A 416 -23.47 6.75 -0.04
C ALA A 416 -22.48 7.74 0.59
N LEU A 417 -22.77 8.22 1.80
CA LEU A 417 -22.12 9.39 2.40
C LEU A 417 -20.59 9.26 2.58
N VAL A 418 -20.09 8.06 2.91
CA VAL A 418 -18.63 7.82 3.04
C VAL A 418 -17.94 7.88 1.67
N ALA A 419 -18.47 7.20 0.67
CA ALA A 419 -17.96 7.25 -0.70
C ALA A 419 -18.02 8.70 -1.25
N HIS A 420 -19.12 9.41 -0.99
CA HIS A 420 -19.29 10.80 -1.35
C HIS A 420 -18.23 11.70 -0.68
N ALA A 421 -17.98 11.53 0.63
CA ALA A 421 -16.98 12.28 1.36
C ALA A 421 -15.58 12.12 0.74
N VAL A 422 -15.16 10.87 0.52
CA VAL A 422 -13.84 10.55 -0.08
C VAL A 422 -13.73 11.01 -1.54
N ALA A 423 -14.83 11.02 -2.31
CA ALA A 423 -14.89 11.62 -3.64
C ALA A 423 -14.73 13.14 -3.62
N LEU A 424 -15.31 13.80 -2.63
CA LEU A 424 -15.27 15.24 -2.49
C LEU A 424 -13.89 15.74 -2.01
N GLU A 425 -13.24 15.00 -1.11
CA GLU A 425 -11.84 15.24 -0.72
C GLU A 425 -10.92 15.15 -1.93
N MET A 426 -11.07 14.11 -2.77
CA MET A 426 -10.25 14.00 -3.97
C MET A 426 -10.58 15.05 -5.03
N CYS A 427 -11.82 15.53 -5.14
CA CYS A 427 -12.13 16.71 -5.95
C CYS A 427 -11.27 17.92 -5.51
N CYS A 428 -11.18 18.16 -4.20
CA CYS A 428 -10.36 19.24 -3.65
C CYS A 428 -8.89 19.09 -3.99
N VAL A 429 -8.34 17.90 -3.70
CA VAL A 429 -6.93 17.60 -3.88
C VAL A 429 -6.54 17.69 -5.36
N ALA A 430 -7.34 17.09 -6.26
CA ALA A 430 -7.12 17.12 -7.69
C ALA A 430 -7.23 18.56 -8.25
N LEU A 431 -8.24 19.33 -7.85
CA LEU A 431 -8.38 20.73 -8.26
C LEU A 431 -7.18 21.57 -7.82
N ARG A 432 -6.73 21.40 -6.58
CA ARG A 432 -5.56 22.13 -6.05
C ARG A 432 -4.29 21.78 -6.80
N ALA A 433 -4.11 20.51 -7.16
CA ALA A 433 -2.97 20.05 -7.94
C ALA A 433 -3.02 20.57 -9.39
N ALA A 434 -4.20 20.58 -10.01
CA ALA A 434 -4.42 21.12 -11.36
C ALA A 434 -4.28 22.65 -11.43
N GLN A 435 -4.62 23.35 -10.34
CA GLN A 435 -4.57 24.81 -10.25
C GLN A 435 -3.74 25.26 -9.02
N PRO A 436 -2.39 25.20 -9.10
CA PRO A 436 -1.53 25.56 -7.97
C PRO A 436 -1.67 27.01 -7.50
N HIS A 437 -2.10 27.91 -8.39
CA HIS A 437 -2.28 29.34 -8.12
C HIS A 437 -3.67 29.71 -7.56
N LEU A 438 -4.55 28.72 -7.35
CA LEU A 438 -5.89 28.97 -6.81
C LEU A 438 -5.78 29.63 -5.43
N ASN A 439 -6.45 30.77 -5.24
CA ASN A 439 -6.43 31.45 -3.94
C ASN A 439 -7.49 30.87 -2.98
N ALA A 440 -7.38 31.16 -1.68
CA ALA A 440 -8.28 30.63 -0.66
C ALA A 440 -9.76 30.99 -0.88
N LYS A 441 -10.05 32.14 -1.51
CA LYS A 441 -11.43 32.56 -1.81
C LYS A 441 -12.04 31.81 -2.99
N GLN A 442 -11.21 31.37 -3.92
CA GLN A 442 -11.61 30.57 -5.09
C GLN A 442 -11.66 29.07 -4.78
N PHE A 443 -10.93 28.64 -3.75
CA PHE A 443 -10.93 27.25 -3.32
C PHE A 443 -12.32 26.87 -2.74
N PRO A 444 -12.93 25.77 -3.20
CA PRO A 444 -14.26 25.38 -2.75
C PRO A 444 -14.20 24.73 -1.35
N VAL A 445 -13.99 25.52 -0.29
CA VAL A 445 -13.81 25.03 1.10
C VAL A 445 -14.92 24.07 1.57
N ARG A 446 -16.16 24.28 1.12
CA ARG A 446 -17.30 23.37 1.36
C ARG A 446 -17.05 21.93 0.91
N TYR A 447 -16.11 21.70 0.01
CA TYR A 447 -15.70 20.36 -0.43
C TYR A 447 -14.73 19.68 0.57
N LEU A 448 -14.39 20.32 1.69
CA LEU A 448 -13.63 19.74 2.81
C LEU A 448 -14.43 19.67 4.12
N GLU A 449 -15.26 20.68 4.41
CA GLU A 449 -16.02 20.72 5.67
C GLU A 449 -17.14 19.67 5.73
N THR A 450 -17.91 19.52 4.65
CA THR A 450 -19.00 18.52 4.58
C THR A 450 -18.49 17.08 4.66
N PRO A 451 -17.41 16.69 3.94
CA PRO A 451 -16.80 15.36 4.06
C PRO A 451 -16.29 15.07 5.45
N LEU A 452 -15.61 16.03 6.09
CA LEU A 452 -15.09 15.86 7.44
C LEU A 452 -16.21 15.59 8.44
N ALA A 453 -17.30 16.37 8.38
CA ALA A 453 -18.48 16.12 9.21
C ALA A 453 -19.09 14.74 8.93
N ASN A 454 -19.27 14.39 7.65
CA ASN A 454 -19.81 13.09 7.27
C ASN A 454 -18.94 11.92 7.74
N LEU A 455 -17.60 12.04 7.63
CA LEU A 455 -16.67 11.04 8.12
C LEU A 455 -16.78 10.91 9.64
N ILE A 456 -16.74 12.01 10.40
CA ILE A 456 -16.88 11.96 11.87
C ILE A 456 -18.21 11.32 12.31
N ASP A 457 -19.31 11.64 11.62
CA ASP A 457 -20.64 11.17 11.99
C ASP A 457 -20.91 9.71 11.58
N HIS A 458 -20.32 9.26 10.46
CA HIS A 458 -20.67 7.98 9.83
C HIS A 458 -19.52 6.96 9.76
N SER A 459 -18.27 7.32 10.12
CA SER A 459 -17.13 6.37 10.14
C SER A 459 -17.06 5.52 11.41
N LYS A 460 -18.20 5.24 12.05
CA LYS A 460 -18.29 4.48 13.32
C LYS A 460 -18.49 3.00 13.12
#